data_AF-A0A556MYF7-F1
#
_entry.id   AF-A0A556MYF7-F1
#
_cell.length_a   1.000
_cell.length_b   1.000
_cell.length_c   1.000
_cell.angle_alpha   90.00
_cell.angle_beta   90.00
_cell.angle_gamma   90.00
#
_symmetry.space_group_name_H-M   'P 1'
#
loop_
_entity.id
_entity.type
_entity.pdbx_description
1 polymer ?
#
loop_
_entity_poly.entity_id
_entity_poly.type
_entity_poly.pdbx_seq_one_letter_code
_entity_poly.pdbx_strand_id
1 'polypeptide(L)'
;MKHTVLLFILFGFSTAYGQIGVYGAQQIFGAVTTVGREVVRAIEYKKEKDELERREEEYLGIVAHADQLFAAGQYSEASERYNAALRLKSEQYVRDQIARCNAEIARAERQEYQLLVDKADSLYAQLNYSEAIETYTAALGKSNQQYPKDQIEQVKADQERWQKVHFSGLLISDTRVDDLSSRAYFNDPYSDFIKPGKYPVIDNYLVYSNYQTLDGIAVPANMHLVVYSEPNFKGTVLVDVTGPAIINNSSKKNAPASEEVQTHEFVLPLQQKFPQSVRTWSVTNMNSWIKGSMEITTL
;
A
#
# COMPACT_ATOMS: atom_id res chain seq x y z
N MET A 1 -42.41 30.62 -25.73
CA MET A 1 -43.24 31.84 -25.88
C MET A 1 -42.43 33.06 -25.45
N LYS A 2 -41.88 33.83 -26.39
CA LYS A 2 -41.55 35.24 -26.17
C LYS A 2 -41.95 35.97 -27.45
N HIS A 3 -43.07 36.68 -27.37
CA HIS A 3 -43.63 37.49 -28.44
C HIS A 3 -42.80 38.77 -28.57
N THR A 4 -42.08 38.92 -29.68
CA THR A 4 -41.47 40.19 -30.05
C THR A 4 -42.54 41.03 -30.77
N VAL A 5 -43.11 41.99 -30.04
CA VAL A 5 -44.07 42.97 -30.55
C VAL A 5 -43.35 43.89 -31.53
N LEU A 6 -43.79 43.88 -32.79
CA LEU A 6 -43.32 44.79 -33.83
C LEU A 6 -43.98 46.16 -33.61
N LEU A 7 -43.26 47.10 -32.99
CA LEU A 7 -43.76 48.46 -32.76
C LEU A 7 -43.67 49.26 -34.07
N PHE A 8 -44.79 49.35 -34.79
CA PHE A 8 -44.93 50.25 -35.94
C PHE A 8 -45.00 51.70 -35.45
N ILE A 9 -43.94 52.47 -35.67
CA ILE A 9 -43.97 53.93 -35.50
C ILE A 9 -44.75 54.52 -36.69
N LEU A 10 -46.05 54.75 -36.51
CA LEU A 10 -46.87 55.54 -37.43
C LEU A 10 -46.55 57.02 -37.23
N PHE A 11 -45.75 57.60 -38.13
CA PHE A 11 -45.70 59.06 -38.29
C PHE A 11 -47.00 59.50 -38.96
N GLY A 12 -47.88 60.16 -38.20
CA GLY A 12 -49.06 60.83 -38.71
C GLY A 12 -48.68 62.11 -39.45
N PHE A 13 -48.98 62.18 -40.74
CA PHE A 13 -49.06 63.43 -41.50
C PHE A 13 -50.50 63.64 -41.97
N SER A 14 -51.19 64.60 -41.38
CA SER A 14 -52.24 65.38 -42.04
C SER A 14 -51.52 66.53 -42.79
N THR A 15 -51.92 67.06 -43.94
CA THR A 15 -53.17 67.15 -44.70
C THR A 15 -52.87 67.40 -46.19
N ALA A 16 -53.92 67.24 -47.01
CA ALA A 16 -54.23 67.98 -48.24
C ALA A 16 -53.78 67.40 -49.60
N TYR A 17 -54.81 66.97 -50.34
CA TYR A 17 -54.98 66.91 -51.80
C TYR A 17 -53.72 66.79 -52.68
N GLY A 18 -53.48 65.56 -53.15
CA GLY A 18 -52.63 65.24 -54.29
C GLY A 18 -52.48 63.72 -54.40
N GLN A 19 -52.91 63.13 -55.52
CA GLN A 19 -52.76 61.69 -55.77
C GLN A 19 -51.29 61.26 -55.67
N ILE A 20 -50.91 60.60 -54.58
CA ILE A 20 -49.67 59.83 -54.52
C ILE A 20 -50.01 58.44 -55.05
N GLY A 21 -49.49 58.13 -56.24
CA GLY A 21 -49.73 56.86 -56.93
C GLY A 21 -49.36 55.65 -56.08
N VAL A 22 -50.20 54.62 -56.18
CA VAL A 22 -50.11 53.31 -55.50
C VAL A 22 -48.75 52.60 -55.69
N TYR A 23 -47.94 53.03 -56.66
CA TYR A 23 -46.59 52.50 -56.91
C TYR A 23 -45.49 52.99 -55.95
N GLY A 24 -45.69 54.10 -55.23
CA GLY A 24 -44.69 54.63 -54.29
C GLY A 24 -44.72 53.91 -52.93
N ALA A 25 -45.90 53.49 -52.46
CA ALA A 25 -46.05 52.83 -51.15
C ALA A 25 -45.43 51.42 -51.12
N GLN A 26 -45.44 50.70 -52.26
CA GLN A 26 -44.96 49.32 -52.36
C GLN A 26 -43.43 49.22 -52.45
N GLN A 27 -42.76 50.19 -53.09
CA GLN A 27 -41.29 50.31 -53.08
C GLN A 27 -40.76 50.75 -51.71
N ILE A 28 -41.46 51.66 -51.02
CA ILE A 28 -41.08 52.11 -49.68
C ILE A 28 -41.25 50.98 -48.65
N PHE A 29 -42.34 50.20 -48.70
CA PHE A 29 -42.51 49.02 -47.83
C PHE A 29 -41.50 47.89 -48.13
N GLY A 30 -41.15 47.65 -49.40
CA GLY A 30 -40.14 46.66 -49.80
C GLY A 30 -38.70 47.03 -49.41
N ALA A 31 -38.37 48.32 -49.47
CA ALA A 31 -37.08 48.84 -49.00
C ALA A 31 -36.99 48.83 -47.46
N VAL A 32 -38.06 49.22 -46.75
CA VAL A 32 -38.12 49.21 -45.28
C VAL A 32 -38.02 47.78 -44.71
N THR A 33 -38.61 46.78 -45.37
CA THR A 33 -38.51 45.36 -44.96
C THR A 33 -37.16 44.70 -45.30
N THR A 34 -36.41 45.26 -46.25
CA THR A 34 -35.06 44.81 -46.60
C THR A 34 -34.02 45.42 -45.66
N VAL A 35 -34.09 46.74 -45.43
CA VAL A 35 -33.22 47.44 -44.45
C VAL A 35 -33.45 46.91 -43.03
N GLY A 36 -34.70 46.63 -42.63
CA GLY A 36 -35.00 46.02 -41.33
C GLY A 36 -34.39 44.63 -41.14
N ARG A 37 -34.32 43.81 -42.21
CA ARG A 37 -33.64 42.50 -42.19
C ARG A 37 -32.13 42.63 -42.08
N GLU A 38 -31.52 43.59 -42.75
CA GLU A 38 -30.07 43.83 -42.69
C GLU A 38 -29.65 44.34 -41.30
N VAL A 39 -30.44 45.22 -40.69
CA VAL A 39 -30.21 45.70 -39.32
C VAL A 39 -30.32 44.57 -38.29
N VAL A 40 -31.33 43.70 -38.40
CA VAL A 40 -31.47 42.52 -37.52
C VAL A 40 -30.26 41.58 -37.68
N ARG A 41 -29.84 41.30 -38.92
CA ARG A 41 -28.69 40.44 -39.21
C ARG A 41 -27.37 41.02 -38.68
N ALA A 42 -27.19 42.34 -38.74
CA ALA A 42 -26.02 43.01 -38.17
C ALA A 42 -26.02 42.98 -36.63
N ILE A 43 -27.19 43.09 -35.98
CA ILE A 43 -27.33 42.97 -34.53
C ILE A 43 -27.06 41.53 -34.07
N GLU A 44 -27.56 40.53 -34.80
CA GLU A 44 -27.30 39.10 -34.54
C GLU A 44 -25.82 38.77 -34.70
N TYR A 45 -25.19 39.21 -35.79
CA TYR A 45 -23.75 39.04 -36.01
C TYR A 45 -22.90 39.66 -34.88
N LYS A 46 -23.23 40.88 -34.45
CA LYS A 46 -22.51 41.53 -33.34
C LYS A 46 -22.67 40.74 -32.05
N LYS A 47 -23.88 40.26 -31.73
CA LYS A 47 -24.12 39.45 -30.53
C LYS A 47 -23.38 38.12 -30.56
N GLU A 48 -23.35 37.43 -31.70
CA GLU A 48 -22.60 36.18 -31.86
C GLU A 48 -21.10 36.42 -31.70
N LYS A 49 -20.57 37.51 -32.28
CA LYS A 49 -19.18 37.91 -32.14
C LYS A 49 -18.82 38.23 -30.68
N ASP A 50 -19.62 39.05 -30.00
CA ASP A 50 -19.40 39.41 -28.60
C ASP A 50 -19.44 38.16 -27.69
N GLU A 51 -20.34 37.20 -27.95
CA GLU A 51 -20.42 35.94 -27.22
C GLU A 51 -19.24 35.00 -27.53
N LEU A 52 -18.74 34.98 -28.77
CA LEU A 52 -17.53 34.25 -29.16
C LEU A 52 -16.29 34.82 -28.46
N GLU A 53 -16.13 36.14 -28.45
CA GLU A 53 -15.02 36.83 -27.76
C GLU A 53 -15.07 36.55 -26.26
N ARG A 54 -16.26 36.66 -25.62
CA ARG A 54 -16.44 36.33 -24.20
C ARG A 54 -16.08 34.87 -23.89
N ARG A 55 -16.47 33.92 -24.75
CA ARG A 55 -16.11 32.49 -24.58
C ARG A 55 -14.62 32.24 -24.76
N GLU A 56 -13.97 32.95 -25.67
CA GLU A 56 -12.54 32.86 -25.89
C GLU A 56 -11.77 33.44 -24.69
N GLU A 57 -12.18 34.59 -24.15
CA GLU A 57 -11.60 35.17 -22.93
C GLU A 57 -11.76 34.23 -21.72
N GLU A 58 -12.95 33.65 -21.54
CA GLU A 58 -13.24 32.67 -20.51
C GLU A 58 -12.34 31.43 -20.65
N TYR A 59 -12.21 30.91 -21.88
CA TYR A 59 -11.33 29.79 -22.19
C TYR A 59 -9.86 30.11 -21.86
N LEU A 60 -9.32 31.24 -22.34
CA LEU A 60 -7.95 31.66 -22.10
C LEU A 60 -7.67 31.86 -20.61
N GLY A 61 -8.63 32.43 -19.87
CA GLY A 61 -8.52 32.59 -18.42
C GLY A 61 -8.44 31.26 -17.68
N ILE A 62 -9.26 30.27 -18.07
CA ILE A 62 -9.22 28.92 -17.47
C ILE A 62 -7.91 28.21 -17.82
N VAL A 63 -7.43 28.32 -19.07
CA VAL A 63 -6.16 27.72 -19.49
C VAL A 63 -4.98 28.35 -18.75
N ALA A 64 -4.93 29.68 -18.65
CA ALA A 64 -3.86 30.37 -17.93
C ALA A 64 -3.82 29.96 -16.44
N HIS A 65 -4.99 29.80 -15.80
CA HIS A 65 -5.06 29.30 -14.43
C HIS A 65 -4.64 27.83 -14.32
N ALA A 66 -5.01 26.98 -15.27
CA ALA A 66 -4.58 25.59 -15.32
C ALA A 66 -3.05 25.48 -15.48
N ASP A 67 -2.47 26.29 -16.35
CA ASP A 67 -1.01 26.37 -16.56
C ASP A 67 -0.28 26.81 -15.28
N GLN A 68 -0.85 27.75 -14.52
CA GLN A 68 -0.31 28.16 -13.22
C GLN A 68 -0.32 27.02 -12.20
N LEU A 69 -1.42 26.27 -12.09
CA LEU A 69 -1.52 25.10 -11.21
C LEU A 69 -0.54 24.00 -11.63
N PHE A 70 -0.39 23.77 -12.93
CA PHE A 70 0.59 22.82 -13.48
C PHE A 70 2.01 23.21 -13.09
N ALA A 71 2.38 24.48 -13.27
CA ALA A 71 3.70 24.99 -12.90
C ALA A 71 3.96 24.93 -11.38
N ALA A 72 2.90 25.01 -10.57
CA ALA A 72 2.97 24.82 -9.12
C ALA A 72 3.04 23.34 -8.68
N GLY A 73 2.96 22.38 -9.62
CA GLY A 73 2.94 20.95 -9.32
C GLY A 73 1.59 20.41 -8.82
N GLN A 74 0.54 21.23 -8.88
CA GLN A 74 -0.83 20.88 -8.48
C GLN A 74 -1.55 20.18 -9.63
N TYR A 75 -1.05 19.00 -10.00
CA TYR A 75 -1.45 18.32 -11.24
C TYR A 75 -2.92 17.86 -11.25
N SER A 76 -3.50 17.52 -10.09
CA SER A 76 -4.91 17.14 -9.99
C SER A 76 -5.82 18.33 -10.28
N GLU A 77 -5.56 19.45 -9.61
CA GLU A 77 -6.31 20.70 -9.79
C GLU A 77 -6.09 21.28 -11.20
N ALA A 78 -4.86 21.20 -11.73
CA ALA A 78 -4.56 21.59 -13.10
C ALA A 78 -5.37 20.75 -14.10
N SER A 79 -5.41 19.42 -13.93
CA SER A 79 -6.20 18.51 -14.78
C SER A 79 -7.69 18.86 -14.75
N GLU A 80 -8.26 19.18 -13.58
CA GLU A 80 -9.65 19.63 -13.45
C GLU A 80 -9.90 20.92 -14.25
N ARG A 81 -9.00 21.91 -14.18
CA ARG A 81 -9.12 23.17 -14.92
C ARG A 81 -8.97 22.98 -16.42
N TYR A 82 -8.00 22.18 -16.87
CA TYR A 82 -7.90 21.85 -18.29
C TYR A 82 -9.13 21.10 -18.81
N ASN A 83 -9.70 20.19 -18.02
CA ASN A 83 -10.96 19.52 -18.38
C ASN A 83 -12.13 20.53 -18.49
N ALA A 84 -12.17 21.56 -17.65
CA ALA A 84 -13.13 22.64 -17.78
C ALA A 84 -12.91 23.46 -19.07
N ALA A 85 -11.65 23.81 -19.40
CA ALA A 85 -11.32 24.49 -20.65
C ALA A 85 -11.69 23.65 -21.88
N LEU A 86 -11.47 22.33 -21.82
CA LEU A 86 -11.78 21.40 -22.91
C LEU A 86 -13.28 21.34 -23.23
N ARG A 87 -14.15 21.58 -22.23
CA ARG A 87 -15.62 21.66 -22.41
C ARG A 87 -16.05 22.93 -23.15
N LEU A 88 -15.27 24.01 -23.06
CA LEU A 88 -15.52 25.25 -23.80
C LEU A 88 -14.96 25.17 -25.22
N LYS A 89 -13.73 24.65 -25.35
CA LYS A 89 -13.03 24.57 -26.63
C LYS A 89 -12.09 23.38 -26.64
N SER A 90 -12.25 22.52 -27.64
CA SER A 90 -11.42 21.33 -27.81
C SER A 90 -10.14 21.68 -28.56
N GLU A 91 -9.06 21.97 -27.84
CA GLU A 91 -7.73 22.20 -28.43
C GLU A 91 -6.73 21.10 -28.09
N GLN A 92 -5.79 20.87 -29.02
CA GLN A 92 -4.73 19.88 -28.84
C GLN A 92 -3.86 20.19 -27.62
N TYR A 93 -3.51 21.47 -27.43
CA TYR A 93 -2.74 21.93 -26.28
C TYR A 93 -3.35 21.46 -24.95
N VAL A 94 -4.64 21.70 -24.73
CA VAL A 94 -5.34 21.33 -23.49
C VAL A 94 -5.36 19.82 -23.29
N ARG A 95 -5.55 19.03 -24.36
CA ARG A 95 -5.49 17.57 -24.30
C ARG A 95 -4.09 17.07 -23.90
N ASP A 96 -3.05 17.66 -24.49
CA ASP A 96 -1.66 17.31 -24.18
C ASP A 96 -1.32 17.67 -22.73
N GLN A 97 -1.80 18.80 -22.21
CA GLN A 97 -1.60 19.18 -20.81
C GLN A 97 -2.31 18.24 -19.84
N ILE A 98 -3.54 17.80 -20.14
CA ILE A 98 -4.24 16.79 -19.32
C ILE A 98 -3.44 15.49 -19.30
N ALA A 99 -2.92 15.04 -20.45
CA ALA A 99 -2.09 13.84 -20.53
C ALA A 99 -0.81 13.97 -19.67
N ARG A 100 -0.17 15.15 -19.68
CA ARG A 100 0.99 15.46 -18.83
C ARG A 100 0.63 15.46 -17.34
N CYS A 101 -0.50 16.06 -16.95
CA CYS A 101 -0.98 16.03 -15.57
C CYS A 101 -1.16 14.58 -15.09
N ASN A 102 -1.85 13.76 -15.88
CA ASN A 102 -2.10 12.36 -15.55
C ASN A 102 -0.80 11.55 -15.46
N ALA A 103 0.19 11.84 -16.31
CA ALA A 103 1.49 11.20 -16.26
C ALA A 103 2.26 11.51 -14.96
N GLU A 104 2.22 12.77 -14.50
CA GLU A 104 2.85 13.17 -13.24
C GLU A 104 2.11 12.63 -12.01
N ILE A 105 0.78 12.62 -12.02
CA ILE A 105 -0.04 11.97 -10.97
C ILE A 105 0.34 10.49 -10.86
N ALA A 106 0.32 9.77 -11.98
CA ALA A 106 0.68 8.35 -12.00
C ALA A 106 2.14 8.11 -11.58
N ARG A 107 3.05 9.06 -11.85
CA ARG A 107 4.43 8.99 -11.38
C ARG A 107 4.52 9.13 -9.86
N ALA A 108 3.82 10.12 -9.29
CA ALA A 108 3.77 10.33 -7.85
C ALA A 108 3.19 9.12 -7.11
N GLU A 109 2.09 8.55 -7.63
CA GLU A 109 1.48 7.33 -7.09
C GLU A 109 2.44 6.13 -7.11
N ARG A 110 3.20 5.96 -8.20
CA ARG A 110 4.24 4.90 -8.29
C ARG A 110 5.36 5.11 -7.27
N GLN A 111 5.80 6.34 -7.06
CA GLN A 111 6.83 6.66 -6.08
C GLN A 111 6.35 6.40 -4.65
N GLU A 112 5.13 6.83 -4.32
CA GLU A 112 4.55 6.59 -3.00
C GLU A 112 4.38 5.08 -2.73
N TYR A 113 3.91 4.33 -3.73
CA TYR A 113 3.85 2.87 -3.67
C TYR A 113 5.22 2.25 -3.33
N GLN A 114 6.26 2.65 -4.07
CA GLN A 114 7.60 2.10 -3.86
C GLN A 114 8.16 2.43 -2.47
N LEU A 115 7.96 3.66 -1.99
CA LEU A 115 8.38 4.05 -0.64
C LEU A 115 7.69 3.23 0.45
N LEU A 116 6.40 2.91 0.27
CA LEU A 116 5.67 2.04 1.20
C LEU A 116 6.22 0.62 1.17
N VAL A 117 6.51 0.08 -0.02
CA VAL A 117 7.13 -1.24 -0.16
C VAL A 117 8.49 -1.29 0.53
N ASP A 118 9.40 -0.34 0.23
CA ASP A 118 10.75 -0.31 0.80
C ASP A 118 10.70 -0.20 2.34
N LYS A 119 9.76 0.61 2.85
CA LYS A 119 9.53 0.74 4.30
C LYS A 119 9.01 -0.57 4.90
N ALA A 120 8.07 -1.24 4.25
CA ALA A 120 7.51 -2.50 4.73
C ALA A 120 8.55 -3.63 4.73
N ASP A 121 9.35 -3.73 3.67
CA ASP A 121 10.49 -4.66 3.57
C ASP A 121 11.48 -4.43 4.73
N SER A 122 11.81 -3.16 5.02
CA SER A 122 12.69 -2.80 6.13
C SER A 122 12.12 -3.17 7.50
N LEU A 123 10.82 -2.90 7.72
CA LEU A 123 10.12 -3.32 8.95
C LEU A 123 10.11 -4.84 9.10
N TYR A 124 9.87 -5.57 8.01
CA TYR A 124 9.89 -7.02 8.01
C TYR A 124 11.28 -7.58 8.34
N ALA A 125 12.34 -7.03 7.75
CA ALA A 125 13.72 -7.38 8.08
C ALA A 125 14.07 -7.14 9.56
N GLN A 126 13.45 -6.14 10.18
CA GLN A 126 13.57 -5.83 11.61
C GLN A 126 12.66 -6.70 12.51
N LEU A 127 11.91 -7.64 11.94
CA LEU A 127 10.91 -8.48 12.62
C LEU A 127 9.75 -7.69 13.24
N ASN A 128 9.50 -6.46 12.76
CA ASN A 128 8.36 -5.63 13.15
C ASN A 128 7.14 -6.02 12.29
N TYR A 129 6.63 -7.23 12.54
CA TYR A 129 5.66 -7.87 11.65
C TYR A 129 4.32 -7.13 11.54
N SER A 130 3.80 -6.62 12.66
CA SER A 130 2.52 -5.90 12.67
C SER A 130 2.59 -4.63 11.81
N GLU A 131 3.64 -3.83 11.99
CA GLU A 131 3.89 -2.59 11.25
C GLU A 131 4.20 -2.88 9.77
N ALA A 132 4.92 -3.97 9.49
CA ALA A 132 5.18 -4.41 8.11
C ALA A 132 3.87 -4.77 7.39
N ILE A 133 2.98 -5.55 8.01
CA ILE A 133 1.66 -5.92 7.45
C ILE A 133 0.83 -4.65 7.18
N GLU A 134 0.77 -3.72 8.13
CA GLU A 134 0.06 -2.45 7.96
C GLU A 134 0.62 -1.66 6.77
N THR A 135 1.95 -1.57 6.67
CA THR A 135 2.62 -0.80 5.61
C THR A 135 2.46 -1.45 4.22
N TYR A 136 2.55 -2.78 4.11
CA TYR A 136 2.22 -3.48 2.85
C TYR A 136 0.75 -3.31 2.47
N THR A 137 -0.16 -3.31 3.45
CA THR A 137 -1.59 -3.08 3.20
C THR A 137 -1.83 -1.66 2.67
N ALA A 138 -1.12 -0.67 3.21
CA ALA A 138 -1.12 0.69 2.67
C ALA A 138 -0.58 0.73 1.23
N ALA A 139 0.50 0.00 0.92
CA ALA A 139 1.02 -0.13 -0.44
C ALA A 139 -0.02 -0.73 -1.40
N LEU A 140 -0.78 -1.76 -0.97
CA LEU A 140 -1.88 -2.33 -1.76
C LEU A 140 -3.01 -1.33 -2.04
N GLY A 141 -3.27 -0.43 -1.09
CA GLY A 141 -4.21 0.66 -1.28
C GLY A 141 -3.79 1.65 -2.37
N LYS A 142 -2.48 1.78 -2.65
CA LYS A 142 -1.94 2.58 -3.75
C LYS A 142 -1.88 1.81 -5.07
N SER A 143 -1.46 0.55 -5.02
CA SER A 143 -1.37 -0.30 -6.20
C SER A 143 -1.59 -1.76 -5.81
N ASN A 144 -2.61 -2.39 -6.39
CA ASN A 144 -3.02 -3.77 -6.11
C ASN A 144 -2.08 -4.82 -6.75
N GLN A 145 -0.78 -4.74 -6.46
CA GLN A 145 0.25 -5.64 -7.01
C GLN A 145 0.33 -6.96 -6.24
N GLN A 146 0.92 -7.98 -6.85
CA GLN A 146 1.07 -9.30 -6.23
C GLN A 146 2.13 -9.30 -5.12
N TYR A 147 3.25 -8.60 -5.30
CA TYR A 147 4.36 -8.62 -4.35
C TYR A 147 3.94 -8.29 -2.90
N PRO A 148 3.23 -7.19 -2.59
CA PRO A 148 2.81 -6.93 -1.21
C PRO A 148 1.80 -7.96 -0.67
N LYS A 149 1.01 -8.63 -1.53
CA LYS A 149 0.10 -9.70 -1.08
C LYS A 149 0.89 -10.90 -0.60
N ASP A 150 1.86 -11.33 -1.40
CA ASP A 150 2.74 -12.45 -1.07
C ASP A 150 3.53 -12.15 0.20
N GLN A 151 4.05 -10.92 0.32
CA GLN A 151 4.75 -10.49 1.52
C GLN A 151 3.85 -10.48 2.76
N ILE A 152 2.61 -9.99 2.67
CA ILE A 152 1.67 -10.02 3.82
C ILE A 152 1.42 -11.46 4.28
N GLU A 153 1.24 -12.40 3.35
CA GLU A 153 1.05 -13.81 3.69
C GLU A 153 2.28 -14.39 4.39
N GLN A 154 3.47 -14.14 3.85
CA GLN A 154 4.73 -14.57 4.44
C GLN A 154 4.96 -13.96 5.83
N VAL A 155 4.76 -12.65 5.99
CA VAL A 155 4.93 -11.95 7.26
C VAL A 155 3.96 -12.47 8.32
N LYS A 156 2.70 -12.76 7.95
CA LYS A 156 1.73 -13.37 8.87
C LYS A 156 2.15 -14.76 9.31
N ALA A 157 2.63 -15.60 8.38
CA ALA A 157 3.14 -16.92 8.71
C ALA A 157 4.34 -16.83 9.67
N ASP A 158 5.24 -15.88 9.45
CA ASP A 158 6.38 -15.62 10.33
C ASP A 158 5.93 -15.13 11.71
N GLN A 159 5.02 -14.15 11.75
CA GLN A 159 4.43 -13.63 12.98
C GLN A 159 3.78 -14.74 13.82
N GLU A 160 3.06 -15.66 13.18
CA GLU A 160 2.44 -16.81 13.85
C GLU A 160 3.49 -17.78 14.41
N ARG A 161 4.61 -18.00 13.70
CA ARG A 161 5.71 -18.85 14.23
C ARG A 161 6.32 -18.27 15.50
N TRP A 162 6.40 -16.94 15.63
CA TRP A 162 6.83 -16.29 16.87
C TRP A 162 5.82 -16.41 18.03
N GLN A 163 4.62 -16.93 17.77
CA GLN A 163 3.66 -17.34 18.80
C GLN A 163 3.78 -18.83 19.15
N LYS A 164 4.95 -19.44 18.92
CA LYS A 164 5.25 -20.84 19.18
C LYS A 164 6.68 -20.97 19.74
N VAL A 165 6.96 -22.08 20.41
CA VAL A 165 8.34 -22.47 20.73
C VAL A 165 8.92 -23.18 19.51
N HIS A 166 10.12 -22.79 19.10
CA HIS A 166 10.84 -23.40 17.99
C HIS A 166 11.74 -24.51 18.53
N PHE A 167 11.48 -25.75 18.10
CA PHE A 167 12.34 -26.90 18.33
C PHE A 167 13.07 -27.22 17.03
N SER A 168 14.36 -27.52 17.10
CA SER A 168 15.16 -27.88 15.93
C SER A 168 15.97 -29.15 16.16
N GLY A 169 16.05 -29.95 15.10
CA GLY A 169 17.00 -31.05 14.95
C GLY A 169 18.46 -30.60 14.76
N LEU A 170 18.72 -29.30 14.73
CA LEU A 170 20.04 -28.67 14.63
C LEU A 170 20.22 -27.64 15.77
N LEU A 171 21.45 -27.17 15.96
CA LEU A 171 21.71 -26.04 16.86
C LEU A 171 21.00 -24.80 16.34
N ILE A 172 20.37 -24.02 17.23
CA ILE A 172 19.72 -22.76 16.86
C ILE A 172 20.73 -21.61 16.92
N SER A 173 20.80 -20.87 15.81
CA SER A 173 21.66 -19.72 15.55
C SER A 173 20.88 -18.52 14.99
N ASP A 174 21.59 -17.47 14.59
CA ASP A 174 21.07 -16.35 13.81
C ASP A 174 21.03 -16.60 12.30
N THR A 175 21.79 -17.59 11.84
CA THR A 175 21.96 -17.96 10.44
C THR A 175 21.66 -19.44 10.25
N ARG A 176 21.06 -19.75 9.09
CA ARG A 176 20.86 -21.13 8.67
C ARG A 176 22.09 -21.56 7.90
N VAL A 177 22.71 -22.64 8.35
CA VAL A 177 23.79 -23.31 7.64
C VAL A 177 23.37 -24.76 7.46
N ASP A 178 23.36 -25.23 6.22
CA ASP A 178 22.92 -26.57 5.87
C ASP A 178 23.61 -27.61 6.76
N ASP A 179 22.79 -28.47 7.39
CA ASP A 179 23.19 -29.56 8.28
C ASP A 179 23.99 -29.16 9.55
N LEU A 180 24.13 -27.86 9.82
CA LEU A 180 24.90 -27.35 10.96
C LEU A 180 24.04 -26.53 11.93
N SER A 181 23.22 -25.62 11.42
CA SER A 181 22.39 -24.74 12.24
C SER A 181 21.05 -24.39 11.60
N SER A 182 20.04 -24.30 12.45
CA SER A 182 18.77 -23.63 12.13
C SER A 182 18.84 -22.17 12.56
N ARG A 183 18.38 -21.27 11.70
CA ARG A 183 18.13 -19.88 12.13
C ARG A 183 16.90 -19.86 13.04
N ALA A 184 16.97 -19.17 14.18
CA ALA A 184 15.85 -18.99 15.08
C ALA A 184 14.61 -18.49 14.32
N TYR A 185 13.48 -19.20 14.48
CA TYR A 185 12.19 -18.92 13.84
C TYR A 185 12.15 -19.02 12.30
N PHE A 186 13.20 -19.54 11.69
CA PHE A 186 13.20 -19.89 10.27
C PHE A 186 12.61 -21.28 10.07
N ASN A 187 11.72 -21.43 9.09
CA ASN A 187 11.10 -22.71 8.78
C ASN A 187 12.00 -23.51 7.83
N ASP A 188 12.80 -24.42 8.40
CA ASP A 188 13.64 -25.35 7.65
C ASP A 188 13.20 -26.82 7.87
N PRO A 189 13.76 -27.80 7.13
CA PRO A 189 13.39 -29.21 7.25
C PRO A 189 13.68 -29.87 8.60
N TYR A 190 14.26 -29.14 9.57
CA TYR A 190 14.61 -29.63 10.90
C TYR A 190 13.75 -28.99 11.99
N SER A 191 12.85 -28.09 11.62
CA SER A 191 12.15 -27.19 12.55
C SER A 191 10.72 -27.64 12.83
N ASP A 192 10.39 -27.74 14.12
CA ASP A 192 9.03 -27.87 14.63
C ASP A 192 8.64 -26.60 15.40
N PHE A 193 7.41 -26.13 15.20
CA PHE A 193 6.87 -24.96 15.89
C PHE A 193 5.67 -25.36 16.74
N ILE A 194 5.87 -25.41 18.05
CA ILE A 194 4.89 -25.95 18.98
C ILE A 194 4.17 -24.83 19.72
N LYS A 195 2.84 -24.84 19.61
CA LYS A 195 1.95 -23.87 20.26
C LYS A 195 1.91 -24.07 21.79
N PRO A 196 1.38 -23.10 22.55
CA PRO A 196 1.08 -23.31 23.96
C PRO A 196 0.17 -24.52 24.19
N GLY A 197 0.47 -25.30 25.22
CA GLY A 197 -0.22 -26.55 25.52
C GLY A 197 0.54 -27.47 26.46
N LYS A 198 -0.11 -28.60 26.77
CA LYS A 198 0.47 -29.70 27.56
C LYS A 198 0.71 -30.89 26.65
N TYR A 199 1.92 -31.43 26.71
CA TYR A 199 2.41 -32.48 25.82
C TYR A 199 2.91 -33.67 26.65
N PRO A 200 2.06 -34.68 26.90
CA PRO A 200 2.38 -35.78 27.82
C PRO A 200 3.52 -36.70 27.36
N VAL A 201 3.84 -36.70 26.06
CA VAL A 201 4.98 -37.40 25.46
C VAL A 201 5.48 -36.55 24.30
N ILE A 202 6.68 -35.96 24.40
CA ILE A 202 7.21 -35.01 23.40
C ILE A 202 7.31 -35.64 22.00
N ASP A 203 7.80 -36.87 21.93
CA ASP A 203 8.01 -37.62 20.68
C ASP A 203 6.76 -37.73 19.77
N ASN A 204 5.57 -37.63 20.36
CA ASN A 204 4.30 -37.68 19.63
C ASN A 204 3.95 -36.36 18.90
N TYR A 205 4.66 -35.27 19.18
CA TYR A 205 4.31 -33.92 18.71
C TYR A 205 5.42 -33.21 17.93
N LEU A 206 6.66 -33.64 18.08
CA LEU A 206 7.76 -33.20 17.22
C LEU A 206 7.80 -34.15 16.01
N VAL A 207 7.85 -33.60 14.79
CA VAL A 207 7.84 -34.40 13.54
C VAL A 207 9.21 -34.41 12.88
N TYR A 208 9.93 -33.29 12.93
CA TYR A 208 11.21 -33.10 12.25
C TYR A 208 12.39 -33.15 13.21
N SER A 209 12.19 -32.70 14.45
CA SER A 209 13.21 -32.63 15.51
C SER A 209 13.21 -33.85 16.45
N ASN A 210 12.42 -34.90 16.16
CA ASN A 210 12.21 -36.07 17.04
C ASN A 210 13.12 -37.29 16.76
N TYR A 211 13.80 -37.38 15.62
CA TYR A 211 14.62 -38.54 15.22
C TYR A 211 15.94 -38.71 16.03
N GLN A 212 15.90 -38.49 17.34
CA GLN A 212 17.07 -38.36 18.23
C GLN A 212 18.01 -37.21 17.83
N THR A 213 17.46 -36.18 17.20
CA THR A 213 18.22 -35.03 16.70
C THR A 213 17.91 -33.74 17.43
N LEU A 214 17.03 -33.73 18.44
CA LEU A 214 16.68 -32.50 19.17
C LEU A 214 17.95 -31.83 19.72
N ASP A 215 18.36 -30.75 19.05
CA ASP A 215 19.66 -30.12 19.25
C ASP A 215 19.54 -28.64 19.60
N GLY A 216 18.38 -28.02 19.34
CA GLY A 216 18.13 -26.62 19.67
C GLY A 216 16.68 -26.33 20.02
N ILE A 217 16.48 -25.43 20.98
CA ILE A 217 15.16 -24.88 21.34
C ILE A 217 15.29 -23.36 21.43
N ALA A 218 14.38 -22.62 20.81
CA ALA A 218 14.21 -21.19 21.01
C ALA A 218 12.81 -20.90 21.57
N VAL A 219 12.79 -20.21 22.71
CA VAL A 219 11.58 -19.83 23.45
C VAL A 219 11.40 -18.32 23.30
N PRO A 220 10.27 -17.82 22.78
CA PRO A 220 10.07 -16.39 22.57
C PRO A 220 9.77 -15.69 23.90
N ALA A 221 9.94 -14.37 23.93
CA ALA A 221 9.82 -13.56 25.16
C ALA A 221 8.48 -13.63 25.89
N ASN A 222 7.41 -14.01 25.19
CA ASN A 222 6.06 -14.12 25.72
C ASN A 222 5.67 -15.55 26.14
N MET A 223 6.65 -16.44 26.32
CA MET A 223 6.40 -17.85 26.62
C MET A 223 7.24 -18.38 27.77
N HIS A 224 6.70 -19.41 28.41
CA HIS A 224 7.35 -20.22 29.41
C HIS A 224 7.33 -21.69 28.96
N LEU A 225 8.48 -22.36 29.09
CA LEU A 225 8.68 -23.75 28.72
C LEU A 225 9.18 -24.54 29.94
N VAL A 226 8.49 -25.64 30.23
CA VAL A 226 8.94 -26.67 31.17
C VAL A 226 9.10 -27.99 30.44
N VAL A 227 10.24 -28.66 30.64
CA VAL A 227 10.51 -30.01 30.12
C VAL A 227 10.78 -30.95 31.29
N TYR A 228 10.09 -32.08 31.32
CA TYR A 228 10.20 -33.12 32.33
C TYR A 228 10.87 -34.37 31.74
N SER A 229 11.67 -35.07 32.53
CA SER A 229 12.43 -36.24 32.08
C SER A 229 11.58 -37.48 31.77
N GLU A 230 10.35 -37.53 32.28
CA GLU A 230 9.43 -38.66 32.07
C GLU A 230 8.10 -38.19 31.46
N PRO A 231 7.34 -39.11 30.83
CA PRO A 231 5.99 -38.83 30.37
C PRO A 231 5.04 -38.33 31.47
N ASN A 232 4.00 -37.62 31.04
CA ASN A 232 2.91 -37.15 31.90
C ASN A 232 3.34 -36.23 33.05
N PHE A 233 4.29 -35.33 32.77
CA PHE A 233 4.77 -34.26 33.66
C PHE A 233 5.40 -34.80 34.94
N LYS A 234 6.20 -35.87 34.80
CA LYS A 234 6.87 -36.58 35.89
C LYS A 234 8.39 -36.62 35.74
N GLY A 235 9.06 -37.06 36.79
CA GLY A 235 10.52 -37.14 36.83
C GLY A 235 11.17 -35.80 37.15
N THR A 236 12.41 -35.64 36.73
CA THR A 236 13.20 -34.42 36.98
C THR A 236 12.83 -33.34 35.98
N VAL A 237 12.76 -32.09 36.43
CA VAL A 237 12.62 -30.93 35.55
C VAL A 237 13.97 -30.67 34.86
N LEU A 238 14.01 -30.84 33.54
CA LEU A 238 15.18 -30.69 32.69
C LEU A 238 15.34 -29.25 32.18
N VAL A 239 14.22 -28.57 31.97
CA VAL A 239 14.13 -27.15 31.60
C VAL A 239 12.97 -26.54 32.35
N ASP A 240 13.17 -25.33 32.86
CA ASP A 240 12.14 -24.43 33.36
C ASP A 240 12.61 -23.02 33.02
N VAL A 241 12.08 -22.44 31.95
CA VAL A 241 12.58 -21.18 31.40
C VAL A 241 11.46 -20.29 30.90
N THR A 242 11.53 -19.02 31.27
CA THR A 242 10.77 -17.95 30.65
C THR A 242 11.63 -17.33 29.54
N GLY A 243 11.08 -17.20 28.33
CA GLY A 243 11.79 -16.60 27.23
C GLY A 243 12.06 -15.09 27.43
N PRO A 244 12.87 -14.46 26.57
CA PRO A 244 13.52 -15.07 25.42
C PRO A 244 14.65 -15.99 25.87
N ALA A 245 14.76 -17.18 25.26
CA ALA A 245 15.85 -18.11 25.57
C ALA A 245 16.21 -18.95 24.35
N ILE A 246 17.49 -19.30 24.21
CA ILE A 246 17.96 -20.38 23.33
C ILE A 246 18.65 -21.42 24.18
N ILE A 247 18.31 -22.69 23.97
CA ILE A 247 18.91 -23.84 24.63
C ILE A 247 19.43 -24.76 23.53
N ASN A 248 20.75 -24.88 23.45
CA ASN A 248 21.42 -25.75 22.48
C ASN A 248 21.97 -27.01 23.18
N ASN A 249 22.02 -28.13 22.47
CA ASN A 249 22.35 -29.42 23.06
C ASN A 249 23.83 -29.52 23.43
N SER A 250 24.10 -29.70 24.73
CA SER A 250 25.46 -29.81 25.26
C SER A 250 26.28 -30.96 24.65
N SER A 251 25.63 -31.99 24.08
CA SER A 251 26.31 -33.07 23.35
C SER A 251 27.09 -32.57 22.11
N LYS A 252 26.69 -31.42 21.56
CA LYS A 252 27.30 -30.80 20.38
C LYS A 252 28.33 -29.72 20.70
N LYS A 253 28.58 -29.42 21.98
CA LYS A 253 29.41 -28.28 22.43
C LYS A 253 30.86 -28.28 21.91
N ASN A 254 31.36 -29.42 21.42
CA ASN A 254 32.70 -29.55 20.85
C ASN A 254 32.69 -29.80 19.32
N ALA A 255 31.54 -29.70 18.67
CA ALA A 255 31.43 -29.87 17.22
C ALA A 255 31.93 -28.61 16.50
N PRO A 256 32.39 -28.70 15.24
CA PRO A 256 32.80 -27.51 14.49
C PRO A 256 31.73 -26.41 14.43
N ALA A 257 30.45 -26.78 14.41
CA ALA A 257 29.33 -25.83 14.41
C ALA A 257 29.14 -25.07 15.74
N SER A 258 29.72 -25.52 16.86
CA SER A 258 29.38 -25.01 18.20
C SER A 258 30.09 -23.71 18.60
N GLU A 259 31.20 -23.37 17.95
CA GLU A 259 31.98 -22.17 18.29
C GLU A 259 31.21 -20.90 17.96
N GLU A 260 30.45 -20.91 16.86
CA GLU A 260 29.63 -19.78 16.44
C GLU A 260 28.42 -19.64 17.37
N VAL A 261 27.46 -20.56 17.34
CA VAL A 261 26.10 -20.44 17.91
C VAL A 261 25.97 -19.81 19.31
N GLN A 262 26.91 -20.08 20.22
CA GLN A 262 26.82 -19.65 21.61
C GLN A 262 27.70 -18.43 21.95
N THR A 263 28.73 -18.16 21.16
CA THR A 263 29.75 -17.17 21.52
C THR A 263 29.84 -15.99 20.57
N HIS A 264 29.41 -16.14 19.31
CA HIS A 264 29.40 -15.02 18.38
C HIS A 264 28.24 -14.06 18.68
N GLU A 265 28.43 -12.82 18.23
CA GLU A 265 27.38 -11.83 18.19
C GLU A 265 26.46 -12.14 17.02
N PHE A 266 25.19 -12.41 17.32
CA PHE A 266 24.19 -12.66 16.29
C PHE A 266 24.00 -11.42 15.41
N VAL A 267 23.62 -11.64 14.15
CA VAL A 267 23.20 -10.58 13.26
C VAL A 267 21.88 -9.98 13.76
N LEU A 268 21.78 -8.65 13.71
CA LEU A 268 20.53 -7.96 14.03
C LEU A 268 19.39 -8.39 13.10
N PRO A 269 18.14 -8.45 13.61
CA PRO A 269 17.72 -8.10 14.96
C PRO A 269 17.73 -9.27 15.95
N LEU A 270 18.18 -10.46 15.56
CA LEU A 270 18.15 -11.63 16.45
C LEU A 270 19.03 -11.48 17.68
N GLN A 271 20.14 -10.73 17.60
CA GLN A 271 20.94 -10.39 18.78
C GLN A 271 20.18 -9.57 19.83
N GLN A 272 19.24 -8.71 19.42
CA GLN A 272 18.40 -7.96 20.37
C GLN A 272 17.36 -8.86 21.04
N LYS A 273 16.86 -9.87 20.33
CA LYS A 273 15.88 -10.84 20.85
C LYS A 273 16.56 -11.91 21.73
N PHE A 274 17.71 -12.41 21.30
CA PHE A 274 18.46 -13.49 21.92
C PHE A 274 19.93 -13.09 22.16
N PRO A 275 20.19 -12.10 23.04
CA PRO A 275 21.55 -11.75 23.41
C PRO A 275 22.25 -12.95 24.08
N GLN A 276 23.58 -12.91 24.18
CA GLN A 276 24.36 -14.01 24.77
C GLN A 276 23.89 -14.43 26.18
N SER A 277 23.38 -13.48 26.97
CA SER A 277 22.88 -13.73 28.33
C SER A 277 21.68 -14.68 28.41
N VAL A 278 20.97 -14.92 27.30
CA VAL A 278 19.81 -15.82 27.25
C VAL A 278 20.02 -17.06 26.40
N ARG A 279 21.24 -17.26 25.91
CA ARG A 279 21.65 -18.47 25.18
C ARG A 279 22.34 -19.40 26.17
N THR A 280 21.98 -20.68 26.21
CA THR A 280 22.61 -21.64 27.13
C THR A 280 22.83 -23.00 26.46
N TRP A 281 23.79 -23.75 26.98
CA TRP A 281 23.88 -25.19 26.70
C TRP A 281 22.95 -25.95 27.65
N SER A 282 22.29 -26.98 27.14
CA SER A 282 21.44 -27.86 27.93
C SER A 282 22.21 -28.56 29.06
N VAL A 283 21.52 -28.86 30.15
CA VAL A 283 22.13 -29.55 31.31
C VAL A 283 22.50 -31.01 31.03
N THR A 284 21.81 -31.65 30.09
CA THR A 284 22.03 -33.04 29.65
C THR A 284 21.81 -33.17 28.15
N ASN A 285 22.12 -34.32 27.57
CA ASN A 285 21.88 -34.58 26.15
C ASN A 285 20.38 -34.49 25.81
N MET A 286 20.02 -33.52 24.97
CA MET A 286 18.62 -33.23 24.60
C MET A 286 17.95 -34.36 23.81
N ASN A 287 18.73 -35.25 23.18
CA ASN A 287 18.20 -36.41 22.44
C ASN A 287 17.38 -37.36 23.32
N SER A 288 17.64 -37.38 24.65
CA SER A 288 16.83 -38.20 25.57
C SER A 288 15.56 -37.49 26.05
N TRP A 289 15.44 -36.17 25.86
CA TRP A 289 14.32 -35.37 26.36
C TRP A 289 13.03 -35.67 25.61
N ILE A 290 13.10 -36.10 24.35
CA ILE A 290 11.94 -36.48 23.52
C ILE A 290 11.06 -37.57 24.17
N LYS A 291 11.65 -38.40 25.05
CA LYS A 291 10.94 -39.45 25.80
C LYS A 291 10.16 -38.91 27.00
N GLY A 292 10.40 -37.66 27.36
CA GLY A 292 9.77 -36.96 28.45
C GLY A 292 8.47 -36.28 28.05
N SER A 293 8.10 -35.25 28.79
CA SER A 293 6.90 -34.44 28.56
C SER A 293 7.22 -32.95 28.68
N MET A 294 6.37 -32.07 28.14
CA MET A 294 6.58 -30.63 28.24
C MET A 294 5.29 -29.84 28.39
N GLU A 295 5.40 -28.68 29.02
CA GLU A 295 4.35 -27.67 29.11
C GLU A 295 4.87 -26.37 28.50
N ILE A 296 4.04 -25.76 27.64
CA ILE A 296 4.29 -24.45 27.05
C ILE A 296 3.13 -23.55 27.44
N THR A 297 3.41 -22.44 28.10
CA THR A 297 2.40 -21.45 28.51
C THR A 297 2.72 -20.07 27.96
N THR A 298 1.68 -19.28 27.73
CA THR A 298 1.81 -17.84 27.45
C THR A 298 1.93 -17.08 28.77
N LEU A 299 2.74 -16.04 28.79
CA LEU A 299 2.88 -15.12 29.92
C LEU A 299 1.77 -14.08 29.96
#